data_AF-A0A7X7QF53-F1
#
_entry.id   AF-A0A7X7QF53-F1
#
_cell.length_a   1.000
_cell.length_b   1.000
_cell.length_c   1.000
_cell.angle_alpha   90.00
_cell.angle_beta   90.00
_cell.angle_gamma   90.00
#
_symmetry.space_group_name_H-M   'P 1'
#
loop_
_entity.id
_entity.type
_entity.pdbx_description
1 polymer ?
#
loop_
_entity_poly.entity_id
_entity_poly.type
_entity_poly.pdbx_seq_one_letter_code
_entity_poly.pdbx_strand_id
1 'polypeptide(L)'
;MSIRVPLQSGDGVRAQVEAEVEAARELHGRTRFPTPEPLAVGEPGEGCPVPWSVQTWLEGTDAALSDPGGSLEFAEDLADFIRTVRAMDTRGRAFKGTGRGGDLRGHDAWVELCFERSEGVLDVGGLWPADLALDLVGAWHLLEVGPRAALRDALGCGDVEWGRGRAWALEQAMGLVWYYEESNPVMSAIGRRTVGRLLADD
;
A
#
# COMPACT_ATOMS: atom_id res chain seq x y z
N MET A 1 22.83 3.33 3.42
CA MET A 1 22.00 4.50 3.79
C MET A 1 21.29 4.99 2.54
N SER A 2 20.05 5.49 2.63
CA SER A 2 19.29 6.07 1.52
C SER A 2 18.71 7.44 1.89
N ILE A 3 18.49 8.26 0.88
CA ILE A 3 17.85 9.57 1.00
C ILE A 3 16.45 9.47 0.40
N ARG A 4 15.45 9.99 1.11
CA ARG A 4 14.09 10.13 0.62
C ARG A 4 13.77 11.61 0.40
N VAL A 5 13.49 11.94 -0.86
CA VAL A 5 13.11 13.29 -1.29
C VAL A 5 11.59 13.33 -1.51
N PRO A 6 10.87 14.33 -0.98
CA PRO A 6 9.45 14.50 -1.27
C PRO A 6 9.18 14.68 -2.76
N LEU A 7 8.11 14.07 -3.25
CA LEU A 7 7.65 14.24 -4.63
C LEU A 7 6.99 15.61 -4.86
N GLN A 8 6.40 16.18 -3.81
CA GLN A 8 5.68 17.45 -3.85
C GLN A 8 6.46 18.54 -3.10
N SER A 9 6.36 19.76 -3.60
CA SER A 9 6.85 20.98 -2.96
C SER A 9 5.69 21.84 -2.47
N GLY A 10 5.97 22.77 -1.56
CA GLY A 10 4.99 23.72 -1.05
C GLY A 10 4.90 23.77 0.48
N ASP A 11 3.88 24.49 0.95
CA ASP A 11 3.63 24.66 2.38
C ASP A 11 3.27 23.31 3.03
N GLY A 12 3.86 23.03 4.19
CA GLY A 12 3.58 21.80 4.94
C GLY A 12 4.46 20.59 4.60
N VAL A 13 5.30 20.64 3.57
CA VAL A 13 6.22 19.52 3.21
C VAL A 13 7.12 19.13 4.39
N ARG A 14 7.60 20.11 5.17
CA ARG A 14 8.36 19.83 6.40
C ARG A 14 7.57 18.95 7.37
N ALA A 15 6.35 19.36 7.70
CA ALA A 15 5.50 18.63 8.63
C ALA A 15 5.18 17.22 8.11
N GLN A 16 5.04 17.05 6.79
CA GLN A 16 4.89 15.74 6.17
C GLN A 16 6.14 14.86 6.33
N VAL A 17 7.34 15.39 6.06
CA VAL A 17 8.61 14.66 6.25
C VAL A 17 8.82 14.28 7.71
N GLU A 18 8.54 15.20 8.64
CA GLU A 18 8.65 14.94 10.08
C GLU A 18 7.64 13.88 10.55
N ALA A 19 6.39 13.95 10.06
CA ALA A 19 5.38 12.94 10.37
C ALA A 19 5.74 11.56 9.80
N GLU A 20 6.33 11.50 8.60
CA GLU A 20 6.80 10.26 8.00
C GLU A 20 7.96 9.65 8.80
N VAL A 21 8.94 10.48 9.19
CA VAL A 21 10.07 10.05 10.02
C VAL A 21 9.59 9.54 11.37
N GLU A 22 8.62 10.20 12.00
CA GLU A 22 8.06 9.74 13.26
C GLU A 22 7.30 8.41 13.12
N ALA A 23 6.49 8.25 12.07
CA ALA A 23 5.84 6.98 11.78
C ALA A 23 6.85 5.84 11.54
N ALA A 24 7.96 6.13 10.84
CA ALA A 24 9.03 5.15 10.63
C ALA A 24 9.76 4.78 11.92
N ARG A 25 9.99 5.74 12.84
CA ARG A 25 10.53 5.45 14.18
C ARG A 25 9.59 4.59 15.00
N GLU A 26 8.29 4.84 14.91
CA GLU A 26 7.28 4.03 15.60
C GLU A 26 7.28 2.58 15.14
N LEU A 27 7.46 2.34 13.83
CA LEU A 27 7.53 1.02 13.21
C LEU A 27 8.88 0.32 13.45
N HIS A 28 9.96 1.08 13.59
CA HIS A 28 11.31 0.51 13.75
C HIS A 28 11.40 -0.41 14.97
N GLY A 29 11.86 -1.64 14.75
CA GLY A 29 11.98 -2.68 15.79
C GLY A 29 10.66 -3.25 16.31
N ARG A 30 9.50 -2.93 15.68
CA ARG A 30 8.19 -3.49 16.08
C ARG A 30 7.85 -4.81 15.44
N THR A 31 8.38 -5.06 14.25
CA THR A 31 8.16 -6.30 13.52
C THR A 31 9.42 -7.15 13.58
N ARG A 32 9.30 -8.47 13.40
CA ARG A 32 10.49 -9.32 13.26
C ARG A 32 11.26 -9.05 11.96
N PHE A 33 10.63 -8.37 11.00
CA PHE A 33 11.23 -7.99 9.73
C PHE A 33 11.98 -6.67 9.90
N PRO A 34 13.21 -6.55 9.35
CA PRO A 34 13.93 -5.30 9.36
C PRO A 34 13.14 -4.19 8.67
N THR A 35 13.08 -3.02 9.31
CA THR A 35 12.52 -1.79 8.72
C THR A 35 13.59 -0.70 8.77
N PRO A 36 13.61 0.24 7.79
CA PRO A 36 14.60 1.30 7.79
C PRO A 36 14.55 2.12 9.09
N GLU A 37 15.71 2.38 9.67
CA GLU A 37 15.86 3.27 10.82
C GLU A 37 15.99 4.70 10.30
N PRO A 38 15.13 5.65 10.73
CA PRO A 38 15.27 7.05 10.36
C PRO A 38 16.46 7.69 11.08
N LEU A 39 17.43 8.20 10.32
CA LEU A 39 18.68 8.74 10.84
C LEU A 39 18.64 10.27 11.00
N ALA A 40 18.06 10.98 10.04
CA ALA A 40 18.04 12.44 10.06
C ALA A 40 16.94 13.04 9.16
N VAL A 41 16.56 14.28 9.46
CA VAL A 41 15.83 15.17 8.54
C VAL A 41 16.82 16.23 8.05
N GLY A 42 16.95 16.36 6.75
CA GLY A 42 17.79 17.34 6.09
C GLY A 42 17.03 18.64 5.79
N GLU A 43 17.80 19.73 5.76
CA GLU A 43 17.31 21.06 5.40
C GLU A 43 17.31 21.27 3.87
N PRO A 44 16.44 22.15 3.35
CA PRO A 44 16.52 22.61 1.97
C PRO A 44 17.93 23.11 1.62
N GLY A 45 18.44 22.72 0.47
CA GLY A 45 19.80 23.04 0.03
C GLY A 45 19.96 23.03 -1.48
N GLU A 46 21.20 23.23 -1.93
CA GLU A 46 21.53 23.20 -3.35
C GLU A 46 21.20 21.82 -3.96
N GLY A 47 20.33 21.81 -4.96
CA GLY A 47 19.84 20.58 -5.61
C GLY A 47 18.59 19.95 -4.98
N CYS A 48 18.18 20.36 -3.78
CA CYS A 48 16.93 19.91 -3.16
C CYS A 48 16.26 21.05 -2.36
N PRO A 49 15.33 21.81 -2.96
CA PRO A 49 14.76 23.03 -2.36
C PRO A 49 13.70 22.74 -1.28
N VAL A 50 13.53 21.48 -0.88
CA VAL A 50 12.55 21.03 0.12
C VAL A 50 13.24 20.18 1.20
N PRO A 51 12.69 20.07 2.42
CA PRO A 51 13.22 19.14 3.42
C PRO A 51 13.20 17.70 2.91
N TRP A 52 14.15 16.89 3.36
CA TRP A 52 14.32 15.48 2.96
C TRP A 52 14.67 14.64 4.19
N SER A 53 14.64 13.32 4.09
CA SER A 53 15.03 12.44 5.20
C SER A 53 16.09 11.43 4.79
N VAL A 54 16.83 10.95 5.78
CA VAL A 54 17.84 9.91 5.67
C VAL A 54 17.41 8.72 6.49
N GLN A 55 17.55 7.52 5.92
CA GLN A 55 17.27 6.27 6.61
C GLN A 55 18.33 5.21 6.30
N THR A 56 18.38 4.15 7.12
CA THR A 56 19.25 3.00 6.84
C THR A 56 18.83 2.30 5.56
N TRP A 57 19.79 1.64 4.90
CA TRP A 57 19.50 0.80 3.76
C TRP A 57 19.25 -0.63 4.26
N LEU A 58 18.23 -1.29 3.70
CA LEU A 58 17.99 -2.70 3.94
C LEU A 58 18.55 -3.48 2.76
N GLU A 59 19.51 -4.36 3.03
CA GLU A 59 19.99 -5.30 2.03
C GLU A 59 18.89 -6.28 1.66
N GLY A 60 18.67 -6.51 0.37
CA GLY A 60 17.61 -7.38 -0.10
C GLY A 60 17.36 -7.25 -1.61
N THR A 61 16.41 -8.03 -2.09
CA THR A 61 15.89 -7.93 -3.47
C THR A 61 14.45 -7.46 -3.42
N ASP A 62 14.07 -6.58 -4.33
CA ASP A 62 12.71 -6.08 -4.44
C ASP A 62 11.73 -7.23 -4.74
N ALA A 63 10.65 -7.31 -3.96
CA ALA A 63 9.64 -8.37 -4.08
C ALA A 63 8.89 -8.30 -5.43
N ALA A 64 8.69 -7.11 -5.99
CA ALA A 64 8.05 -6.95 -7.29
C ALA A 64 8.93 -7.50 -8.44
N LEU A 65 10.25 -7.42 -8.29
CA LEU A 65 11.23 -7.92 -9.26
C LEU A 65 11.50 -9.43 -9.11
N SER A 66 11.58 -9.92 -7.88
CA SER A 66 11.84 -11.35 -7.60
C SER A 66 10.62 -12.25 -7.76
N ASP A 67 9.41 -11.67 -7.75
CA ASP A 67 8.11 -12.34 -7.92
C ASP A 67 7.93 -13.57 -7.00
N PRO A 68 7.74 -13.35 -5.69
CA PRO A 68 7.56 -14.42 -4.71
C PRO A 68 6.18 -15.10 -4.82
N GLY A 69 5.50 -14.98 -5.97
CA GLY A 69 4.09 -15.29 -6.13
C GLY A 69 3.68 -16.70 -5.70
N GLY A 70 4.55 -17.69 -5.94
CA GLY A 70 4.32 -19.08 -5.56
C GLY A 70 4.74 -19.44 -4.12
N SER A 71 5.28 -18.52 -3.33
CA SER A 71 5.83 -18.82 -1.99
C SER A 71 4.79 -18.70 -0.88
N LEU A 72 4.46 -19.85 -0.26
CA LEU A 72 3.61 -19.90 0.94
C LEU A 72 4.28 -19.20 2.13
N GLU A 73 5.58 -19.42 2.34
CA GLU A 73 6.33 -18.81 3.44
C GLU A 73 6.31 -17.29 3.35
N PHE A 74 6.44 -16.73 2.14
CA PHE A 74 6.35 -15.29 1.93
C PHE A 74 4.96 -14.74 2.23
N ALA A 75 3.90 -15.50 1.89
CA ALA A 75 2.54 -15.12 2.23
C ALA A 75 2.30 -15.12 3.74
N GLU A 76 2.81 -16.11 4.47
CA GLU A 76 2.74 -16.18 5.93
C GLU A 76 3.52 -15.04 6.59
N ASP A 77 4.71 -14.74 6.07
CA ASP A 77 5.55 -13.61 6.50
C ASP A 77 4.82 -12.27 6.30
N LEU A 78 4.20 -12.07 5.14
CA LEU A 78 3.40 -10.89 4.84
C LEU A 78 2.19 -10.77 5.78
N ALA A 79 1.53 -11.90 6.08
CA ALA A 79 0.42 -11.93 7.04
C ALA A 79 0.89 -11.49 8.43
N ASP A 80 2.04 -11.99 8.89
CA ASP A 80 2.63 -11.63 10.18
C ASP A 80 3.00 -10.14 10.26
N PHE A 81 3.60 -9.61 9.20
CA PHE A 81 3.89 -8.18 9.10
C PHE A 81 2.62 -7.33 9.20
N ILE A 82 1.61 -7.62 8.38
CA ILE A 82 0.32 -6.88 8.37
C ILE A 82 -0.34 -6.96 9.75
N ARG A 83 -0.40 -8.15 10.35
CA ARG A 83 -1.02 -8.36 11.67
C ARG A 83 -0.30 -7.57 12.76
N THR A 84 1.04 -7.52 12.71
CA THR A 84 1.87 -6.73 13.63
C THR A 84 1.58 -5.24 13.47
N VAL A 85 1.55 -4.72 12.25
CA VAL A 85 1.28 -3.29 11.99
C VAL A 85 -0.14 -2.91 12.41
N ARG A 86 -1.15 -3.73 12.09
CA ARG A 86 -2.55 -3.51 12.51
C ARG A 86 -2.74 -3.52 14.02
N ALA A 87 -1.87 -4.21 14.77
CA ALA A 87 -1.92 -4.26 16.23
C ALA A 87 -1.23 -3.06 16.91
N MET A 88 -0.50 -2.22 16.17
CA MET A 88 0.15 -1.05 16.73
C MET A 88 -0.87 0.00 17.18
N ASP A 89 -0.63 0.60 18.35
CA ASP A 89 -1.49 1.66 18.87
C ASP A 89 -1.45 2.90 17.97
N THR A 90 -2.61 3.28 17.44
CA THR A 90 -2.77 4.48 16.62
C THR A 90 -2.71 5.76 17.45
N ARG A 91 -2.74 5.67 18.78
CA ARG A 91 -2.77 6.80 19.73
C ARG A 91 -3.92 7.77 19.45
N GLY A 92 -5.06 7.21 19.07
CA GLY A 92 -6.26 7.98 18.70
C GLY A 92 -6.16 8.69 17.35
N ARG A 93 -5.09 8.48 16.56
CA ARG A 93 -5.02 8.98 15.20
C ARG A 93 -6.05 8.26 14.33
N ALA A 94 -6.82 9.05 13.60
CA ALA A 94 -7.74 8.59 12.57
C ALA A 94 -7.31 9.16 11.22
N PHE A 95 -7.70 8.48 10.16
CA PHE A 95 -7.43 8.93 8.81
C PHE A 95 -8.19 10.21 8.49
N LYS A 96 -7.49 11.16 7.87
CA LYS A 96 -7.95 12.54 7.69
C LYS A 96 -8.65 12.81 6.36
N GLY A 97 -8.88 11.78 5.53
CA GLY A 97 -9.42 11.94 4.17
C GLY A 97 -8.35 12.22 3.10
N THR A 98 -7.07 12.32 3.46
CA THR A 98 -6.00 12.69 2.52
C THR A 98 -4.87 11.66 2.54
N GLY A 99 -4.34 11.31 1.37
CA GLY A 99 -3.24 10.35 1.20
C GLY A 99 -3.72 8.99 0.70
N ARG A 100 -2.94 7.93 0.93
CA ARG A 100 -3.32 6.55 0.57
C ARG A 100 -4.55 6.15 1.39
N GLY A 101 -5.63 5.79 0.68
CA GLY A 101 -6.97 5.58 1.25
C GLY A 101 -8.02 6.62 0.80
N GLY A 102 -7.58 7.80 0.33
CA GLY A 102 -8.41 8.85 -0.30
C GLY A 102 -9.57 9.40 0.54
N ASP A 103 -10.18 10.52 0.11
CA ASP A 103 -11.56 10.83 0.49
C ASP A 103 -12.45 10.25 -0.59
N LEU A 104 -13.01 9.07 -0.32
CA LEU A 104 -13.93 8.41 -1.26
C LEU A 104 -15.09 9.34 -1.64
N ARG A 105 -15.42 10.31 -0.76
CA ARG A 105 -16.47 11.30 -1.02
C ARG A 105 -16.17 12.28 -2.15
N GLY A 106 -14.90 12.52 -2.46
CA GLY A 106 -14.49 13.29 -3.64
C GLY A 106 -14.75 12.57 -4.96
N HIS A 107 -14.99 11.26 -4.91
CA HIS A 107 -15.30 10.41 -6.06
C HIS A 107 -16.71 9.83 -6.00
N ASP A 108 -17.54 10.18 -4.99
CA ASP A 108 -18.86 9.61 -4.73
C ASP A 108 -19.72 9.54 -5.99
N ALA A 109 -19.90 10.64 -6.71
CA ALA A 109 -20.79 10.63 -7.89
C ALA A 109 -20.33 9.66 -9.01
N TRP A 110 -19.01 9.43 -9.15
CA TRP A 110 -18.48 8.49 -10.14
C TRP A 110 -18.45 7.05 -9.60
N VAL A 111 -18.17 6.89 -8.31
CA VAL A 111 -18.13 5.60 -7.62
C VAL A 111 -19.53 5.04 -7.39
N GLU A 112 -20.50 5.87 -7.01
CA GLU A 112 -21.94 5.55 -6.97
C GLU A 112 -22.43 5.08 -8.33
N LEU A 113 -22.05 5.74 -9.43
CA LEU A 113 -22.39 5.29 -10.78
C LEU A 113 -21.77 3.91 -11.09
N CYS A 114 -20.53 3.67 -10.67
CA CYS A 114 -19.88 2.36 -10.84
C CYS A 114 -20.52 1.28 -9.96
N PHE A 115 -20.93 1.61 -8.73
CA PHE A 115 -21.62 0.73 -7.79
C PHE A 115 -23.02 0.37 -8.27
N GLU A 116 -23.80 1.35 -8.70
CA GLU A 116 -25.13 1.15 -9.28
C GLU A 116 -25.06 0.26 -10.53
N ARG A 117 -23.99 0.39 -11.33
CA ARG A 117 -23.73 -0.49 -12.48
C ARG A 117 -23.19 -1.88 -12.11
N SER A 118 -22.65 -2.04 -10.90
CA SER A 118 -22.04 -3.28 -10.41
C SER A 118 -22.88 -3.98 -9.35
N GLU A 119 -24.09 -3.48 -9.05
CA GLU A 119 -24.96 -3.91 -7.94
C GLU A 119 -25.57 -5.33 -8.12
N GLY A 120 -25.10 -6.09 -9.10
CA GLY A 120 -25.36 -7.53 -9.26
C GLY A 120 -24.09 -8.36 -9.44
N VAL A 121 -22.91 -7.76 -9.24
CA VAL A 121 -21.59 -8.35 -9.50
C VAL A 121 -20.69 -8.31 -8.26
N LEU A 122 -20.74 -7.24 -7.44
CA LEU A 122 -19.95 -7.08 -6.22
C LEU A 122 -20.76 -6.44 -5.08
N ASP A 123 -20.51 -6.84 -3.84
CA ASP A 123 -20.98 -6.13 -2.64
C ASP A 123 -20.10 -4.90 -2.38
N VAL A 124 -20.72 -3.72 -2.41
CA VAL A 124 -20.06 -2.41 -2.41
C VAL A 124 -20.25 -1.66 -1.08
N GLY A 125 -20.91 -2.25 -0.09
CA GLY A 125 -21.12 -1.66 1.22
C GLY A 125 -19.86 -1.70 2.11
N GLY A 126 -19.48 -0.54 2.67
CA GLY A 126 -18.53 -0.48 3.81
C GLY A 126 -17.12 0.03 3.52
N LEU A 127 -16.91 0.76 2.43
CA LEU A 127 -15.64 1.45 2.21
C LEU A 127 -15.51 2.62 3.20
N TRP A 128 -14.46 2.59 4.02
CA TRP A 128 -14.22 3.59 5.06
C TRP A 128 -12.90 4.36 4.81
N PRO A 129 -12.81 5.65 5.18
CA PRO A 129 -11.54 6.37 5.20
C PRO A 129 -10.58 5.70 6.21
N ALA A 130 -9.52 5.03 5.69
CA ALA A 130 -8.70 4.00 6.38
C ALA A 130 -9.35 2.62 6.54
N ASP A 131 -9.89 2.10 5.44
CA ASP A 131 -10.20 0.69 5.30
C ASP A 131 -8.93 -0.16 5.44
N LEU A 132 -8.90 -1.04 6.44
CA LEU A 132 -7.84 -2.03 6.62
C LEU A 132 -7.65 -2.90 5.37
N ALA A 133 -8.67 -3.03 4.53
CA ALA A 133 -8.58 -3.76 3.26
C ALA A 133 -7.52 -3.17 2.31
N LEU A 134 -7.07 -1.92 2.50
CA LEU A 134 -5.96 -1.36 1.73
C LEU A 134 -4.64 -2.13 1.94
N ASP A 135 -4.44 -2.74 3.11
CA ASP A 135 -3.27 -3.60 3.38
C ASP A 135 -3.28 -4.88 2.51
N LEU A 136 -4.46 -5.28 2.02
CA LEU A 136 -4.64 -6.51 1.24
C LEU A 136 -4.28 -6.35 -0.24
N VAL A 137 -4.03 -5.13 -0.71
CA VAL A 137 -3.61 -4.87 -2.10
C VAL A 137 -2.36 -5.68 -2.47
N GLY A 138 -1.45 -5.83 -1.50
CA GLY A 138 -0.24 -6.64 -1.63
C GLY A 138 -0.52 -8.09 -2.04
N ALA A 139 -1.69 -8.63 -1.69
CA ALA A 139 -2.09 -9.98 -2.04
C ALA A 139 -2.16 -10.20 -3.56
N TRP A 140 -2.69 -9.22 -4.32
CA TRP A 140 -2.75 -9.32 -5.78
C TRP A 140 -1.47 -8.79 -6.46
N HIS A 141 -0.78 -7.81 -5.85
CA HIS A 141 0.51 -7.33 -6.36
C HIS A 141 1.60 -8.40 -6.31
N LEU A 142 1.61 -9.25 -5.27
CA LEU A 142 2.73 -10.13 -4.96
C LEU A 142 2.41 -11.62 -5.09
N LEU A 143 1.20 -12.08 -4.76
CA LEU A 143 0.91 -13.51 -4.56
C LEU A 143 0.08 -14.13 -5.68
N GLU A 144 0.37 -15.39 -6.01
CA GLU A 144 -0.48 -16.27 -6.82
C GLU A 144 -1.61 -16.89 -5.97
N VAL A 145 -2.56 -17.57 -6.62
CA VAL A 145 -3.80 -18.07 -6.02
C VAL A 145 -3.58 -18.83 -4.71
N GLY A 146 -2.64 -19.79 -4.67
CA GLY A 146 -2.39 -20.61 -3.49
C GLY A 146 -1.88 -19.80 -2.28
N PRO A 147 -0.71 -19.13 -2.39
CA PRO A 147 -0.20 -18.27 -1.32
C PRO A 147 -1.12 -17.11 -0.96
N ARG A 148 -1.86 -16.56 -1.92
CA ARG A 148 -2.88 -15.54 -1.65
C ARG A 148 -4.02 -16.07 -0.77
N ALA A 149 -4.47 -17.30 -0.98
CA ALA A 149 -5.44 -17.94 -0.09
C ALA A 149 -4.85 -18.17 1.31
N ALA A 150 -3.60 -18.60 1.41
CA ALA A 150 -2.92 -18.76 2.70
C ALA A 150 -2.80 -17.43 3.45
N LEU A 151 -2.49 -16.32 2.77
CA LEU A 151 -2.48 -14.98 3.36
C LEU A 151 -3.86 -14.63 3.94
N ARG A 152 -4.93 -14.87 3.16
CA ARG A 152 -6.31 -14.61 3.57
C ARG A 152 -6.67 -15.38 4.84
N ASP A 153 -6.37 -16.68 4.86
CA ASP A 153 -6.66 -17.57 5.99
C ASP A 153 -5.87 -17.15 7.22
N ALA A 154 -4.59 -16.83 7.06
CA ALA A 154 -3.73 -16.36 8.14
C ALA A 154 -4.25 -15.05 8.75
N LEU A 155 -4.73 -14.10 7.93
CA LEU A 155 -5.29 -12.85 8.43
C LEU A 155 -6.70 -13.00 9.01
N GLY A 156 -7.39 -14.11 8.75
CA GLY A 156 -8.78 -14.32 9.14
C GLY A 156 -9.74 -13.35 8.43
N CYS A 157 -9.40 -12.92 7.22
CA CYS A 157 -10.18 -11.93 6.48
C CYS A 157 -11.50 -12.54 5.98
N GLY A 158 -12.61 -11.97 6.47
CA GLY A 158 -13.96 -12.29 5.99
C GLY A 158 -14.15 -11.87 4.53
N ASP A 159 -15.20 -12.41 3.89
CA ASP A 159 -15.47 -12.18 2.46
C ASP A 159 -15.57 -10.69 2.09
N VAL A 160 -16.19 -9.89 2.96
CA VAL A 160 -16.39 -8.45 2.69
C VAL A 160 -15.06 -7.68 2.72
N GLU A 161 -14.20 -7.91 3.73
CA GLU A 161 -12.87 -7.27 3.80
C GLU A 161 -12.01 -7.70 2.60
N TRP A 162 -12.05 -9.00 2.27
CA TRP A 162 -11.33 -9.54 1.13
C TRP A 162 -11.79 -8.95 -0.21
N GLY A 163 -13.10 -8.81 -0.39
CA GLY A 163 -13.72 -8.17 -1.55
C GLY A 163 -13.31 -6.71 -1.71
N ARG A 164 -13.27 -5.93 -0.62
CA ARG A 164 -12.78 -4.55 -0.65
C ARG A 164 -11.28 -4.49 -0.96
N GLY A 165 -10.48 -5.44 -0.45
CA GLY A 165 -9.06 -5.55 -0.80
C GLY A 165 -8.84 -5.81 -2.28
N ARG A 166 -9.66 -6.68 -2.87
CA ARG A 166 -9.70 -6.95 -4.32
C ARG A 166 -10.03 -5.68 -5.11
N ALA A 167 -11.02 -4.90 -4.65
CA ALA A 167 -11.43 -3.65 -5.29
C ALA A 167 -10.33 -2.58 -5.24
N TRP A 168 -9.65 -2.41 -4.09
CA TRP A 168 -8.50 -1.51 -3.96
C TRP A 168 -7.32 -1.92 -4.85
N ALA A 169 -7.09 -3.23 -5.03
CA ALA A 169 -6.06 -3.72 -5.94
C ALA A 169 -6.39 -3.40 -7.40
N LEU A 170 -7.66 -3.53 -7.80
CA LEU A 170 -8.11 -3.17 -9.14
C LEU A 170 -7.95 -1.68 -9.42
N GLU A 171 -8.41 -0.82 -8.50
CA GLU A 171 -8.32 0.64 -8.62
C GLU A 171 -6.86 1.09 -8.84
N GLN A 172 -5.94 0.61 -8.01
CA GLN A 172 -4.52 0.92 -8.15
C GLN A 172 -3.92 0.35 -9.43
N ALA A 173 -4.22 -0.90 -9.76
CA ALA A 173 -3.66 -1.55 -10.95
C ALA A 173 -4.01 -0.81 -12.24
N MET A 174 -5.25 -0.31 -12.38
CA MET A 174 -5.67 0.47 -13.55
C MET A 174 -4.83 1.74 -13.72
N GLY A 175 -4.54 2.45 -12.62
CA GLY A 175 -3.65 3.61 -12.63
C GLY A 175 -2.21 3.23 -12.99
N LEU A 176 -1.68 2.17 -12.36
CA LEU A 176 -0.29 1.74 -12.56
C LEU A 176 0.03 1.38 -14.02
N VAL A 177 -0.86 0.65 -14.69
CA VAL A 177 -0.61 0.17 -16.07
C VAL A 177 -0.34 1.34 -17.01
N TRP A 178 -1.23 2.33 -17.03
CA TRP A 178 -1.21 3.42 -17.99
C TRP A 178 -0.32 4.58 -17.56
N TYR A 179 -0.37 4.96 -16.28
CA TYR A 179 0.39 6.12 -15.79
C TYR A 179 1.91 5.91 -15.88
N TYR A 180 2.37 4.66 -15.68
CA TYR A 180 3.78 4.31 -15.67
C TYR A 180 4.26 3.58 -16.92
N GLU A 181 3.44 3.50 -17.97
CA GLU A 181 3.76 2.73 -19.19
C GLU A 181 5.15 3.07 -19.74
N GLU A 182 5.48 4.36 -19.81
CA GLU A 182 6.76 4.84 -20.33
C GLU A 182 7.76 5.23 -19.23
N SER A 183 7.27 5.75 -18.09
CA SER A 183 8.11 6.38 -17.06
C SER A 183 8.65 5.39 -16.01
N ASN A 184 7.95 4.27 -15.77
CA ASN A 184 8.39 3.24 -14.84
C ASN A 184 7.83 1.86 -15.26
N PRO A 185 8.51 1.16 -16.19
CA PRO A 185 8.04 -0.12 -16.72
C PRO A 185 7.82 -1.20 -15.65
N VAL A 186 8.55 -1.15 -14.54
CA VAL A 186 8.38 -2.08 -13.41
C VAL A 186 7.01 -1.86 -12.75
N MET A 187 6.64 -0.61 -12.48
CA MET A 187 5.33 -0.28 -11.90
C MET A 187 4.18 -0.62 -12.87
N SER A 188 4.35 -0.36 -14.17
CA SER A 188 3.37 -0.77 -15.18
C SER A 188 3.21 -2.29 -15.23
N ALA A 189 4.30 -3.05 -15.13
CA ALA A 189 4.27 -4.51 -15.07
C ALA A 189 3.55 -5.05 -13.82
N ILE A 190 3.74 -4.43 -12.65
CA ILE A 190 2.96 -4.75 -11.43
C ILE A 190 1.47 -4.57 -11.70
N GLY A 191 1.07 -3.45 -12.31
CA GLY A 191 -0.33 -3.21 -12.68
C GLY A 191 -0.89 -4.33 -13.57
N ARG A 192 -0.17 -4.71 -14.64
CA ARG A 192 -0.63 -5.76 -15.57
C ARG A 192 -0.72 -7.13 -14.87
N ARG A 193 0.27 -7.49 -14.06
CA ARG A 193 0.29 -8.74 -13.27
C ARG A 193 -0.91 -8.79 -12.32
N THR A 194 -1.20 -7.68 -11.65
CA THR A 194 -2.33 -7.55 -10.72
C THR A 194 -3.65 -7.76 -11.44
N VAL A 195 -3.85 -7.14 -12.60
CA VAL A 195 -5.04 -7.37 -13.45
C VAL A 195 -5.16 -8.85 -13.84
N GLY A 196 -4.08 -9.47 -14.30
CA GLY A 196 -4.09 -10.90 -14.65
C GLY A 196 -4.49 -11.80 -13.47
N ARG A 197 -3.98 -11.49 -12.28
CA ARG A 197 -4.30 -12.21 -11.04
C ARG A 197 -5.73 -11.97 -10.52
N LEU A 198 -6.31 -10.82 -10.82
CA LEU A 198 -7.71 -10.49 -10.50
C LEU A 198 -8.69 -11.24 -11.41
N LEU A 199 -8.33 -11.45 -12.68
CA LEU A 199 -9.11 -12.19 -13.67
C LEU A 199 -9.04 -13.71 -13.49
N ALA A 200 -7.99 -14.21 -12.83
CA ALA A 200 -7.82 -15.62 -12.51
C ALA A 200 -8.61 -16.07 -11.25
N ASP A 201 -9.24 -15.14 -10.54
CA ASP A 201 -10.05 -15.41 -9.34
C ASP A 201 -11.53 -15.72 -9.66
N ASP A 202 -11.90 -15.84 -10.94
CA ASP A 202 -13.25 -16.14 -11.43
C ASP A 202 -13.38 -17.58 -11.99
#